data_AF-A0A9X3MCQ3-F1
#
_entry.id   AF-A0A9X3MCQ3-F1
#
_cell.length_a   1.000
_cell.length_b   1.000
_cell.length_c   1.000
_cell.angle_alpha   90.00
_cell.angle_beta   90.00
_cell.angle_gamma   90.00
#
_symmetry.space_group_name_H-M   'P 1'
#
loop_
_entity.id
_entity.type
_entity.pdbx_description
1 polymer ?
#
loop_
_entity_poly.entity_id
_entity_poly.type
_entity_poly.pdbx_seq_one_letter_code
_entity_poly.pdbx_strand_id
1 'polypeptide(L)' 'MSEESKSPLDDAPEEIKLAVDLIYLLETNEIDPKIALKAIKIVQSDLENKINAN' A
#
# COMPACT_ATOMS: atom_id res chain seq x y z
N MET A 1 -6.90 -5.87 -33.11
CA MET A 1 -6.63 -4.80 -32.12
C MET A 1 -7.37 -5.19 -30.87
N SER A 2 -6.74 -6.01 -30.03
CA SER A 2 -7.26 -6.36 -28.71
C SER A 2 -7.03 -5.16 -27.81
N GLU A 3 -8.12 -4.55 -27.36
CA GLU A 3 -8.11 -3.50 -26.35
C GLU A 3 -7.34 -4.03 -25.14
N GLU A 4 -6.15 -3.47 -24.91
CA GLU A 4 -5.44 -3.64 -23.64
C GLU A 4 -6.39 -3.14 -22.57
N SER A 5 -6.88 -4.08 -21.75
CA SER A 5 -7.65 -3.81 -20.55
C SER A 5 -6.77 -3.00 -19.60
N LYS A 6 -6.69 -1.67 -19.80
CA LYS A 6 -6.09 -0.75 -18.84
C LYS A 6 -6.77 -1.03 -17.51
N SER A 7 -6.03 -1.64 -16.60
CA SER A 7 -6.58 -1.90 -15.29
C SER A 7 -6.85 -0.53 -14.67
N PRO A 8 -7.99 -0.31 -13.98
CA PRO A 8 -8.31 0.99 -13.38
C PRO A 8 -7.23 1.55 -12.44
N LEU A 9 -6.28 0.69 -12.05
CA LEU A 9 -5.10 1.00 -11.28
C LEU A 9 -3.99 1.69 -12.09
N ASP A 10 -3.92 1.52 -13.41
CA ASP A 10 -2.82 2.04 -14.24
C ASP A 10 -2.76 3.58 -14.24
N ASP A 11 -3.92 4.23 -14.17
CA ASP A 11 -4.06 5.69 -14.12
C ASP A 11 -4.25 6.22 -12.67
N ALA A 12 -4.15 5.36 -11.64
CA ALA A 12 -4.29 5.78 -10.24
C ALA A 12 -3.02 6.49 -9.71
N PRO A 13 -3.16 7.41 -8.73
CA PRO A 13 -2.04 7.98 -7.99
C PRO A 13 -1.12 6.91 -7.38
N GLU A 14 0.16 7.22 -7.25
CA GLU A 14 1.19 6.28 -6.76
C GLU A 14 0.87 5.75 -5.37
N GLU A 15 0.33 6.60 -4.48
CA GLU A 15 -0.08 6.23 -3.14
C GLU A 15 -1.23 5.22 -3.14
N ILE A 16 -2.14 5.30 -4.12
CA ILE A 16 -3.26 4.36 -4.26
C ILE A 16 -2.75 3.02 -4.76
N LYS A 17 -1.89 3.01 -5.78
CA LYS A 17 -1.26 1.79 -6.31
C LYS A 17 -0.52 1.04 -5.20
N LEU A 18 0.32 1.76 -4.45
CA LEU A 18 1.08 1.19 -3.35
C LEU A 18 0.17 0.65 -2.24
N ALA A 19 -0.90 1.35 -1.90
CA ALA A 19 -1.86 0.86 -0.90
C ALA A 19 -2.52 -0.45 -1.33
N VAL A 20 -2.89 -0.58 -2.62
CA VAL A 20 -3.46 -1.81 -3.17
C VAL A 20 -2.45 -2.97 -3.13
N ASP A 21 -1.20 -2.73 -3.52
CA ASP A 21 -0.14 -3.73 -3.46
C ASP A 21 0.10 -4.20 -2.02
N LEU A 22 0.12 -3.27 -1.06
CA LEU A 22 0.28 -3.59 0.36
C LEU A 22 -0.90 -4.41 0.90
N ILE A 23 -2.14 -4.07 0.53
CA ILE A 23 -3.32 -4.85 0.93
C ILE A 23 -3.21 -6.27 0.37
N TYR A 24 -2.89 -6.41 -0.91
CA TYR A 24 -2.72 -7.71 -1.56
C TYR A 24 -1.65 -8.57 -0.86
N LEU A 25 -0.52 -7.98 -0.48
CA LEU A 25 0.53 -8.66 0.27
C LEU A 25 0.06 -9.13 1.65
N LEU A 26 -0.67 -8.28 2.38
CA LEU A 26 -1.18 -8.61 3.71
C LEU A 26 -2.21 -9.75 3.64
N GLU A 27 -3.10 -9.73 2.66
CA GLU A 27 -4.10 -10.78 2.44
C GLU A 27 -3.45 -12.09 2.01
N THR A 28 -2.49 -12.04 1.09
CA THR A 28 -1.76 -13.23 0.60
C THR A 28 -0.96 -13.92 1.70
N ASN A 29 -0.49 -13.15 2.70
CA ASN A 29 0.23 -13.69 3.86
C ASN A 29 -0.71 -13.98 5.05
N GLU A 30 -2.03 -13.93 4.86
CA GLU A 30 -3.06 -14.20 5.88
C GLU A 30 -2.86 -13.41 7.18
N ILE A 31 -2.38 -12.16 7.05
CA ILE A 31 -2.09 -11.31 8.21
C ILE A 31 -3.40 -10.81 8.82
N ASP A 32 -3.59 -11.03 10.12
CA ASP A 32 -4.75 -10.50 10.85
C ASP A 32 -4.85 -8.97 10.66
N PRO A 33 -6.00 -8.43 10.25
CA PRO A 33 -6.15 -6.99 9.98
C PRO A 33 -5.79 -6.09 11.17
N LYS A 34 -5.98 -6.53 12.42
CA LYS A 34 -5.61 -5.76 13.60
C LYS A 34 -4.09 -5.73 13.79
N ILE A 35 -3.40 -6.82 13.44
CA ILE A 35 -1.94 -6.86 13.41
C ILE A 35 -1.39 -6.00 12.27
N ALA A 36 -1.97 -6.12 11.07
CA ALA A 36 -1.61 -5.29 9.91
C ALA A 36 -1.74 -3.79 10.24
N LEU A 37 -2.86 -3.37 10.83
CA LEU A 37 -3.07 -1.97 11.24
C LEU A 37 -2.03 -1.50 12.26
N LYS A 38 -1.62 -2.33 13.22
CA LYS A 38 -0.57 -1.99 14.18
C LYS A 38 0.79 -1.84 13.47
N ALA A 39 1.12 -2.73 12.54
CA ALA A 39 2.35 -2.67 11.76
C ALA A 39 2.39 -1.43 10.86
N ILE A 40 1.30 -1.12 10.16
CA ILE A 40 1.18 0.07 9.31
C ILE A 40 1.39 1.35 10.12
N LYS A 41 0.86 1.43 11.36
CA LYS A 41 1.11 2.59 12.25
C LYS A 41 2.60 2.77 12.57
N ILE A 42 3.33 1.67 12.78
CA ILE A 42 4.78 1.73 13.05
C ILE A 42 5.51 2.25 11.80
N VAL A 43 5.18 1.70 10.63
CA VAL A 43 5.75 2.13 9.33
C VAL A 43 5.44 3.62 9.08
N GLN A 44 4.20 4.05 9.31
CA GLN A 44 3.81 5.45 9.19
C GLN A 44 4.67 6.35 10.07
N SER A 45 4.82 6.03 11.36
CA SER A 45 5.64 6.83 12.26
C SER A 45 7.13 6.86 11.86
N ASP A 46 7.68 5.77 11.32
CA ASP A 46 9.05 5.73 10.79
C ASP A 46 9.22 6.65 9.57
N LEU A 47 8.26 6.63 8.64
CA LEU A 47 8.26 7.52 7.47
C LEU A 47 8.10 8.99 7.87
N GLU A 48 7.19 9.29 8.79
CA GLU A 48 7.01 10.64 9.36
C GLU A 48 8.30 11.14 10.01
N ASN A 49 8.98 10.29 10.80
CA ASN A 49 10.27 10.64 11.39
C ASN A 49 11.33 10.92 10.33
N LYS A 50 11.37 10.17 9.22
CA LYS A 50 12.32 10.41 8.11
C LYS A 50 12.04 11.71 7.36
N ILE A 51 10.77 12.10 7.23
CA ILE A 51 10.37 13.38 6.61
C ILE A 51 10.71 14.55 7.54
N ASN A 52 10.55 14.37 8.86
CA ASN A 52 10.74 15.41 9.86
C ASN A 52 12.18 15.52 10.38
N ALA A 53 13.03 14.50 10.15
CA ALA A 53 14.45 14.52 10.46
C ALA A 53 15.20 15.40 9.44
N ASN A 54 15.08 16.72 9.62
CA ASN A 54 15.96 17.74 9.04
C ASN A 54 17.24 17.89 9.86
#